data_AF-A0A812F1N0-F1
#
_entry.id   AF-A0A812F1N0-F1
#
_cell.length_a   1.000
_cell.length_b   1.000
_cell.length_c   1.000
_cell.angle_alpha   90.00
_cell.angle_beta   90.00
_cell.angle_gamma   90.00
#
_symmetry.space_group_name_H-M   'P 1'
#
loop_
_entity.id
_entity.type
_entity.pdbx_description
1 polymer ?
#
loop_
_entity_poly.entity_id
_entity_poly.type
_entity_poly.pdbx_seq_one_letter_code
_entity_poly.pdbx_strand_id
1 'polypeptide(L)'
;MSKETFNQISPSEFFYRNRDLAGFSNPTRSLYTAVREFVENGLDACDQHGILPEIHLTIKAVEAEKPDPKPYVLTVKDNGPGMDSKHIPLAFGTVLYGSKFGLKQARGMFGLGATMAILYGQITTNKPVNVSSSIDGKTSHEFEMMLDIQKNKPVIIKHKTTNATKKGLTVSITLEGDYSKAGAKIRDYVYQTSLITPYATITFDDPKGERFHYKRIVDTMPPPPTIIKPHPHGVDVETIRRMILDTHYQIPVLDNAMIDKVKKELGLSKKNLNFEGIMTRAEKKWSSLSRPVRVIVAIMSFLQMDFEKIMKIRIDDVDLVHKHLTYWDFGESKSVTIDMPKSNPYYRQLANTVQGESVVSFLTKRFQRIGQATAIKFAEFAGLKPDKRIGSLTNEELVKLSDSLQKYEEFLSPDPSCLAPLGEEPLSKGIVQFFKPDFHAVIQRSASAYSGFPFVVEMGIAYGGQIPTGKMTVYRFANRIPLLYDEGSDVVVQVVNEMDWSRYKVKNDSPLVIVSHICSTRIPYKTVGKENVADRPEIEKEIRLALQFLARKLSAYMSKRGQAEIEKKRSNLYQKYLPLIAQFATELAGKTKEPDYKKILKDLNTNVEVSEE
;
A
#
# COMPACT_ATOMS: atom_id res chain seq x y z
N MET A 1 -12.65 39.60 -27.91
CA MET A 1 -12.66 38.15 -27.63
C MET A 1 -11.25 37.72 -27.30
N SER A 2 -10.96 37.35 -26.05
CA SER A 2 -9.67 36.71 -25.72
C SER A 2 -9.64 35.35 -26.42
N LYS A 3 -8.70 35.16 -27.35
CA LYS A 3 -8.48 33.85 -27.97
C LYS A 3 -7.97 32.91 -26.88
N GLU A 4 -8.81 31.97 -26.46
CA GLU A 4 -8.40 30.93 -25.52
C GLU A 4 -7.34 30.04 -26.17
N THR A 5 -6.25 29.79 -25.44
CA THR A 5 -5.15 28.91 -25.85
C THR A 5 -5.22 27.62 -25.05
N PHE A 6 -5.37 26.50 -25.74
CA PHE A 6 -5.39 25.16 -25.14
C PHE A 6 -3.95 24.62 -25.04
N ASN A 7 -3.52 24.27 -23.83
CA ASN A 7 -2.18 23.72 -23.56
C ASN A 7 -2.29 22.42 -22.74
N GLN A 8 -1.40 21.46 -23.02
CA GLN A 8 -1.23 20.23 -22.23
C GLN A 8 -0.07 20.41 -21.25
N ILE A 9 -0.22 19.89 -20.02
CA ILE A 9 0.83 19.89 -18.99
C ILE A 9 1.29 18.47 -18.68
N SER A 10 2.55 18.32 -18.30
CA SER A 10 3.10 17.03 -17.88
C SER A 10 2.61 16.63 -16.48
N PRO A 11 2.71 15.35 -16.07
CA PRO A 11 2.43 14.94 -14.70
C PRO A 11 3.26 15.71 -13.66
N SER A 12 4.56 15.88 -13.92
CA SER A 12 5.46 16.63 -13.03
C SER A 12 5.08 18.10 -12.93
N GLU A 13 4.63 18.71 -14.04
CA GLU A 13 4.14 20.08 -14.04
C GLU A 13 2.80 20.23 -13.29
N PHE A 14 1.90 19.27 -13.45
CA PHE A 14 0.65 19.23 -12.69
C PHE A 14 0.93 19.20 -11.18
N PHE A 15 1.84 18.34 -10.73
CA PHE A 15 2.17 18.24 -9.31
C PHE A 15 3.05 19.38 -8.81
N TYR A 16 3.88 19.99 -9.67
CA TYR A 16 4.56 21.26 -9.37
C TYR A 16 3.54 22.36 -9.02
N ARG A 17 2.47 22.48 -9.82
CA ARG A 17 1.40 23.47 -9.59
C ARG A 17 0.48 23.11 -8.41
N ASN A 18 0.32 21.82 -8.11
CA ASN A 18 -0.62 21.30 -7.11
C ASN A 18 0.08 20.46 -6.02
N ARG A 19 1.21 20.95 -5.51
CA ARG A 19 2.04 20.21 -4.54
C ARG A 19 1.30 19.81 -3.26
N ASP A 20 0.29 20.58 -2.88
CA ASP A 20 -0.55 20.35 -1.72
C ASP A 20 -1.28 19.00 -1.80
N LEU A 21 -1.65 18.56 -3.02
CA LEU A 21 -2.30 17.27 -3.26
C LEU A 21 -1.40 16.08 -2.86
N ALA A 22 -0.08 16.24 -2.93
CA ALA A 22 0.88 15.20 -2.55
C ALA A 22 1.35 15.31 -1.09
N GLY A 23 0.73 16.19 -0.28
CA GLY A 23 1.11 16.42 1.11
C GLY A 23 2.23 17.45 1.31
N PHE A 24 2.69 18.11 0.25
CA PHE A 24 3.77 19.11 0.29
C PHE A 24 3.23 20.55 0.38
N SER A 25 2.35 20.79 1.36
CA SER A 25 1.60 22.05 1.46
C SER A 25 2.36 23.19 2.15
N ASN A 26 3.17 22.88 3.15
CA ASN A 26 3.94 23.86 3.93
C ASN A 26 5.24 23.22 4.43
N PRO A 27 6.27 24.03 4.79
CA PRO A 27 7.59 23.51 5.18
C PRO A 27 7.56 22.47 6.31
N THR A 28 6.67 22.62 7.29
CA THR A 28 6.49 21.66 8.39
C THR A 28 6.02 20.30 7.87
N ARG A 29 4.93 20.26 7.10
CA ARG A 29 4.33 19.03 6.56
C ARG A 29 5.20 18.42 5.47
N SER A 30 5.85 19.24 4.64
CA SER A 30 6.74 18.79 3.57
C SER A 30 7.96 18.05 4.11
N LEU A 31 8.59 18.56 5.18
CA LEU A 31 9.72 17.86 5.82
C LEU A 31 9.29 16.52 6.42
N TYR A 32 8.17 16.50 7.15
CA TYR A 32 7.59 15.26 7.68
C TYR A 32 7.28 14.24 6.57
N THR A 33 6.61 14.68 5.50
CA THR A 33 6.20 13.82 4.37
C THR A 33 7.42 13.25 3.65
N ALA A 34 8.46 14.06 3.41
CA ALA A 34 9.71 13.60 2.80
C ALA A 34 10.41 12.52 3.63
N VAL A 35 10.47 12.68 4.96
CA VAL A 35 11.01 11.66 5.88
C VAL A 35 10.23 10.35 5.73
N ARG A 36 8.90 10.44 5.82
CA ARG A 36 8.02 9.27 5.71
C ARG A 36 8.25 8.52 4.40
N GLU A 37 8.19 9.21 3.27
CA GLU A 37 8.30 8.59 1.94
C GLU A 37 9.65 7.87 1.74
N PHE A 38 10.77 8.42 2.20
CA PHE A 38 12.05 7.73 2.07
C PHE A 38 12.21 6.56 3.04
N VAL A 39 11.78 6.71 4.30
CA VAL A 39 11.83 5.62 5.29
C VAL A 39 10.92 4.46 4.86
N GLU A 40 9.70 4.74 4.40
CA GLU A 40 8.77 3.72 3.89
C GLU A 40 9.36 2.96 2.71
N ASN A 41 10.03 3.65 1.78
CA ASN A 41 10.65 2.99 0.63
C ASN A 41 11.83 2.10 1.02
N GLY A 42 12.66 2.53 1.97
CA GLY A 42 13.74 1.70 2.51
C GLY A 42 13.21 0.44 3.21
N LEU A 43 12.18 0.59 4.06
CA LEU A 43 11.54 -0.55 4.71
C LEU A 43 10.86 -1.50 3.71
N ASP A 44 10.16 -0.97 2.71
CA ASP A 44 9.52 -1.79 1.67
C ASP A 44 10.55 -2.58 0.84
N ALA A 45 11.71 -1.96 0.53
CA ALA A 45 12.76 -2.62 -0.24
C ALA A 45 13.31 -3.84 0.51
N CYS A 46 13.52 -3.69 1.83
CA CYS A 46 13.98 -4.76 2.71
C CYS A 46 12.90 -5.84 2.91
N ASP A 47 11.66 -5.43 3.24
CA ASP A 47 10.54 -6.35 3.52
C ASP A 47 10.25 -7.27 2.32
N GLN A 48 10.32 -6.73 1.09
CA GLN A 48 10.05 -7.52 -0.13
C GLN A 48 11.11 -8.59 -0.42
N HIS A 49 12.32 -8.45 0.13
CA HIS A 49 13.44 -9.38 -0.09
C HIS A 49 13.77 -10.19 1.16
N GLY A 50 12.96 -10.09 2.23
CA GLY A 50 13.21 -10.78 3.50
C GLY A 50 14.49 -10.32 4.20
N ILE A 51 14.94 -9.08 3.97
CA ILE A 51 16.14 -8.52 4.59
C ILE A 51 15.71 -7.79 5.87
N LEU A 52 16.30 -8.12 7.03
CA LEU A 52 16.03 -7.40 8.27
C LEU A 52 16.51 -5.93 8.14
N PRO A 53 15.61 -4.93 8.19
CA PRO A 53 15.96 -3.57 7.82
C PRO A 53 16.92 -2.90 8.83
N GLU A 54 17.87 -2.14 8.32
CA GLU A 54 18.71 -1.19 9.05
C GLU A 54 18.59 0.19 8.40
N ILE A 55 17.69 1.01 8.93
CA ILE A 55 17.41 2.35 8.39
C ILE A 55 18.18 3.39 9.19
N HIS A 56 18.93 4.24 8.49
CA HIS A 56 19.62 5.39 9.06
C HIS A 56 19.06 6.66 8.43
N LEU A 57 18.33 7.44 9.24
CA LEU A 57 17.77 8.73 8.90
C LEU A 57 18.66 9.83 9.50
N THR A 58 19.01 10.82 8.68
CA THR A 58 19.78 11.98 9.14
C THR A 58 19.14 13.25 8.58
N ILE A 59 18.93 14.24 9.45
CA ILE A 59 18.48 15.58 9.07
C ILE A 59 19.54 16.57 9.55
N LYS A 60 20.12 17.35 8.63
CA LYS A 60 21.11 18.40 8.95
C LYS A 60 20.65 19.74 8.41
N ALA A 61 20.71 20.79 9.24
CA ALA A 61 20.49 22.14 8.75
C ALA A 61 21.66 22.55 7.84
N VAL A 62 21.37 23.12 6.67
CA VAL A 62 22.42 23.70 5.80
C VAL A 62 23.03 24.93 6.47
N GLU A 63 22.18 25.74 7.09
CA GLU A 63 22.56 26.95 7.82
C GLU A 63 21.94 26.88 9.22
N ALA A 64 22.71 26.39 10.20
CA ALA A 64 22.21 26.13 11.56
C ALA A 64 21.68 27.40 12.25
N GLU A 65 22.31 28.54 12.02
CA GLU A 65 21.98 29.82 12.68
C GLU A 65 20.71 30.50 12.15
N LYS A 66 20.24 30.15 10.93
CA LYS A 66 19.01 30.74 10.40
C LYS A 66 17.78 30.24 11.19
N PRO A 67 16.76 31.06 11.44
CA PRO A 67 15.49 30.59 11.98
C PRO A 67 14.76 29.70 10.96
N ASP A 68 13.87 28.83 11.44
CA ASP A 68 12.95 28.10 10.59
C ASP A 68 11.87 29.05 9.99
N PRO A 69 11.36 28.77 8.77
CA PRO A 69 11.74 27.67 7.87
C PRO A 69 13.07 27.91 7.15
N LYS A 70 13.86 26.84 6.93
CA LYS A 70 15.17 26.91 6.27
C LYS A 70 15.54 25.61 5.52
N PRO A 71 16.62 25.62 4.71
CA PRO A 71 17.07 24.42 4.01
C PRO A 71 17.67 23.36 4.94
N TYR A 72 17.20 22.13 4.79
CA TYR A 72 17.72 20.93 5.45
C TYR A 72 18.17 19.89 4.44
N VAL A 73 19.28 19.21 4.74
CA VAL A 73 19.70 18.00 4.05
C VAL A 73 19.07 16.80 4.75
N LEU A 74 18.13 16.17 4.07
CA LEU A 74 17.51 14.92 4.49
C LEU A 74 18.21 13.76 3.79
N THR A 75 18.77 12.83 4.57
CA THR A 75 19.42 11.62 4.06
C THR A 75 18.79 10.39 4.68
N VAL A 76 18.41 9.42 3.86
CA VAL A 76 17.97 8.10 4.30
C VAL A 76 18.82 7.05 3.64
N LYS A 77 19.35 6.15 4.47
CA LYS A 77 20.14 4.99 4.04
C LYS A 77 19.49 3.71 4.54
N ASP A 78 19.38 2.73 3.67
CA ASP A 78 18.95 1.38 3.98
C ASP A 78 20.04 0.34 3.67
N ASN A 79 19.80 -0.89 4.12
CA ASN A 79 20.61 -2.08 3.83
C ASN A 79 19.89 -3.03 2.85
N GLY A 80 18.97 -2.51 2.04
CA GLY A 80 18.13 -3.29 1.14
C GLY A 80 18.91 -3.91 -0.04
N PRO A 81 18.18 -4.43 -1.05
CA PRO A 81 18.80 -5.07 -2.23
C PRO A 81 19.56 -4.08 -3.14
N GLY A 82 19.41 -2.77 -2.92
CA GLY A 82 19.82 -1.75 -3.87
C GLY A 82 18.94 -1.72 -5.12
N MET A 83 19.36 -0.94 -6.11
CA MET A 83 18.69 -0.76 -7.41
C MET A 83 19.72 -0.78 -8.54
N ASP A 84 19.35 -1.40 -9.67
CA ASP A 84 20.18 -1.43 -10.87
C ASP A 84 20.42 -0.01 -11.40
N SER A 85 21.65 0.29 -11.79
CA SER A 85 22.07 1.63 -12.22
C SER A 85 21.25 2.17 -13.39
N LYS A 86 20.69 1.30 -14.25
CA LYS A 86 19.83 1.69 -15.37
C LYS A 86 18.46 2.21 -14.92
N HIS A 87 17.97 1.75 -13.77
CA HIS A 87 16.65 2.11 -13.26
C HIS A 87 16.68 3.31 -12.30
N ILE A 88 17.82 3.63 -11.68
CA ILE A 88 17.94 4.72 -10.70
C ILE A 88 17.44 6.07 -11.26
N PRO A 89 17.88 6.55 -12.45
CA PRO A 89 17.44 7.84 -12.95
C PRO A 89 15.93 7.90 -13.19
N LEU A 90 15.34 6.83 -13.73
CA LEU A 90 13.90 6.75 -14.00
C LEU A 90 13.08 6.65 -12.70
N ALA A 91 13.57 5.88 -11.73
CA ALA A 91 12.88 5.69 -10.44
C ALA A 91 12.77 6.98 -9.61
N PHE A 92 13.79 7.83 -9.64
CA PHE A 92 13.85 9.04 -8.82
C PHE A 92 13.62 10.35 -9.60
N GLY A 93 13.63 10.30 -10.94
CA GLY A 93 13.49 11.46 -11.81
C GLY A 93 12.30 11.39 -12.78
N THR A 94 11.40 10.43 -12.62
CA THR A 94 10.15 10.32 -13.40
C THR A 94 8.97 10.10 -12.47
N VAL A 95 7.97 10.98 -12.56
CA VAL A 95 6.71 10.88 -11.81
C VAL A 95 5.87 9.76 -12.41
N LEU A 96 5.24 8.94 -11.56
CA LEU A 96 4.46 7.73 -11.91
C LEU A 96 5.30 6.62 -12.58
N TYR A 97 6.59 6.52 -12.23
CA TYR A 97 7.43 5.39 -12.58
C TYR A 97 7.75 4.58 -11.32
N GLY A 98 7.54 3.27 -11.36
CA GLY A 98 7.80 2.42 -10.19
C GLY A 98 7.57 0.94 -10.43
N SER A 99 8.02 0.12 -9.49
CA SER A 99 7.87 -1.34 -9.51
C SER A 99 6.64 -1.85 -8.74
N LYS A 100 5.84 -0.94 -8.14
CA LYS A 100 4.78 -1.25 -7.18
C LYS A 100 3.35 -1.28 -7.77
N PHE A 101 3.19 -1.45 -9.08
CA PHE A 101 1.86 -1.42 -9.74
C PHE A 101 1.04 -2.73 -9.63
N GLY A 102 1.64 -3.82 -9.16
CA GLY A 102 0.90 -5.07 -8.91
C GLY A 102 0.00 -5.00 -7.68
N LEU A 103 -1.11 -5.74 -7.68
CA LEU A 103 -1.98 -5.90 -6.50
C LEU A 103 -1.28 -6.76 -5.44
N LYS A 104 -0.51 -6.09 -4.58
CA LYS A 104 0.11 -6.64 -3.37
C LYS A 104 0.14 -5.56 -2.28
N GLN A 105 0.21 -5.96 -1.02
CA GLN A 105 0.44 -4.99 0.06
C GLN A 105 1.78 -4.27 -0.12
N ALA A 106 1.77 -2.95 0.08
CA ALA A 106 2.96 -2.11 0.21
C ALA A 106 2.63 -0.88 1.06
N ARG A 107 3.65 -0.21 1.61
CA ARG A 107 3.48 1.10 2.28
C ARG A 107 3.20 2.21 1.25
N GLY A 108 3.96 2.20 0.16
CA GLY A 108 3.79 3.11 -0.98
C GLY A 108 2.99 2.50 -2.15
N MET A 109 2.02 3.24 -2.70
CA MET A 109 1.11 2.72 -3.75
C MET A 109 1.33 3.31 -5.16
N PHE A 110 1.73 4.58 -5.28
CA PHE A 110 1.62 5.31 -6.56
C PHE A 110 2.95 5.59 -7.29
N GLY A 111 4.10 5.16 -6.73
CA GLY A 111 5.41 5.54 -7.28
C GLY A 111 5.59 7.07 -7.38
N LEU A 112 4.94 7.81 -6.47
CA LEU A 112 4.82 9.26 -6.51
C LEU A 112 5.66 9.93 -5.41
N GLY A 113 5.59 9.42 -4.18
CA GLY A 113 5.99 10.18 -3.00
C GLY A 113 7.47 10.55 -2.91
N ALA A 114 8.39 9.63 -3.19
CA ALA A 114 9.84 9.93 -3.24
C ALA A 114 10.17 10.98 -4.33
N THR A 115 9.60 10.82 -5.52
CA THR A 115 9.77 11.78 -6.62
C THR A 115 9.18 13.14 -6.28
N MET A 116 8.08 13.20 -5.52
CA MET A 116 7.50 14.45 -5.01
C MET A 116 8.38 15.13 -3.98
N ALA A 117 9.02 14.37 -3.08
CA ALA A 117 10.00 14.92 -2.13
C ALA A 117 11.19 15.53 -2.87
N ILE A 118 11.69 14.86 -3.92
CA ILE A 118 12.76 15.36 -4.78
C ILE A 118 12.33 16.63 -5.52
N LEU A 119 11.13 16.61 -6.12
CA LEU A 119 10.58 17.76 -6.83
C LEU A 119 10.43 18.96 -5.88
N TYR A 120 9.87 18.76 -4.69
CA TYR A 120 9.76 19.81 -3.67
C TYR A 120 11.13 20.36 -3.25
N GLY A 121 12.11 19.49 -3.02
CA GLY A 121 13.49 19.90 -2.70
C GLY A 121 14.13 20.73 -3.81
N GLN A 122 13.96 20.31 -5.06
CA GLN A 122 14.44 21.03 -6.24
C GLN A 122 13.78 22.40 -6.40
N ILE A 123 12.46 22.50 -6.20
CA ILE A 123 11.74 23.79 -6.33
C ILE A 123 12.17 24.77 -5.26
N THR A 124 12.35 24.29 -4.02
CA THR A 124 12.62 25.15 -2.87
C THR A 124 14.09 25.54 -2.72
N THR A 125 15.02 24.67 -3.13
CA THR A 125 16.45 24.90 -2.90
C THR A 125 17.29 24.95 -4.18
N ASN A 126 16.70 24.56 -5.32
CA ASN A 126 17.39 24.42 -6.61
C ASN A 126 18.65 23.55 -6.52
N LYS A 127 18.65 22.56 -5.63
CA LYS A 127 19.74 21.57 -5.47
C LYS A 127 19.34 20.23 -6.09
N PRO A 128 20.30 19.49 -6.66
CA PRO A 128 20.05 18.14 -7.16
C PRO A 128 19.79 17.13 -6.04
N VAL A 129 19.19 16.01 -6.39
CA VAL A 129 19.14 14.81 -5.54
C VAL A 129 20.41 13.99 -5.75
N ASN A 130 20.93 13.45 -4.65
CA ASN A 130 22.05 12.51 -4.66
C ASN A 130 21.52 11.11 -4.32
N VAL A 131 21.67 10.17 -5.24
CA VAL A 131 21.27 8.77 -5.06
C VAL A 131 22.50 7.88 -5.20
N SER A 132 22.75 7.04 -4.20
CA SER A 132 23.83 6.05 -4.19
C SER A 132 23.25 4.66 -4.00
N SER A 133 23.63 3.69 -4.83
CA SER A 133 23.10 2.33 -4.79
C SER A 133 24.21 1.30 -4.96
N SER A 134 24.18 0.24 -4.15
CA SER A 134 25.04 -0.94 -4.31
C SER A 134 24.23 -2.23 -4.17
N ILE A 135 24.26 -3.07 -5.21
CA ILE A 135 23.55 -4.37 -5.25
C ILE A 135 24.45 -5.52 -4.75
N ASP A 136 25.75 -5.45 -5.05
CA ASP A 136 26.73 -6.49 -4.75
C ASP A 136 27.53 -6.21 -3.46
N GLY A 137 27.43 -4.99 -2.93
CA GLY A 137 28.18 -4.55 -1.76
C GLY A 137 29.66 -4.28 -2.05
N LYS A 138 30.05 -4.18 -3.34
CA LYS A 138 31.41 -3.91 -3.81
C LYS A 138 31.47 -2.68 -4.69
N THR A 139 30.47 -2.47 -5.53
CA THR A 139 30.39 -1.33 -6.44
C THR A 139 29.20 -0.46 -6.06
N SER A 140 29.44 0.83 -5.88
CA SER A 140 28.41 1.84 -5.64
C SER A 140 28.28 2.74 -6.85
N HIS A 141 27.07 2.88 -7.38
CA HIS A 141 26.77 3.87 -8.41
C HIS A 141 26.14 5.10 -7.75
N GLU A 142 26.81 6.24 -7.89
CA GLU A 142 26.39 7.52 -7.33
C GLU A 142 25.93 8.45 -8.45
N PHE A 143 24.67 8.88 -8.37
CA PHE A 143 24.03 9.80 -9.29
C PHE A 143 23.73 11.12 -8.60
N GLU A 144 24.06 12.22 -9.27
CA GLU A 144 23.59 13.56 -8.96
C GLU A 144 22.70 14.00 -10.12
N MET A 145 21.42 14.28 -9.83
CA MET A 145 20.43 14.50 -10.89
C MET A 145 19.33 15.46 -10.46
N MET A 146 18.67 16.03 -11.46
CA MET A 146 17.47 16.86 -11.33
C MET A 146 16.33 16.27 -12.14
N LEU A 147 15.11 16.73 -11.89
CA LEU A 147 13.93 16.38 -12.65
C LEU A 147 13.60 17.52 -13.64
N ASP A 148 13.52 17.20 -14.93
CA ASP A 148 12.93 18.09 -15.93
C ASP A 148 11.41 18.06 -15.76
N ILE A 149 10.87 19.14 -15.20
CA ILE A 149 9.45 19.27 -14.87
C ILE A 149 8.58 19.29 -16.13
N GLN A 150 9.04 19.92 -17.22
CA GLN A 150 8.26 20.02 -18.45
C GLN A 150 8.20 18.67 -19.17
N LYS A 151 9.32 17.93 -19.23
CA LYS A 151 9.39 16.67 -19.96
C LYS A 151 9.07 15.43 -19.12
N ASN A 152 8.95 15.57 -17.79
CA ASN A 152 8.85 14.46 -16.84
C ASN A 152 9.98 13.43 -17.05
N LYS A 153 11.23 13.90 -17.07
CA LYS A 153 12.42 13.05 -17.31
C LYS A 153 13.56 13.42 -16.37
N PRO A 154 14.42 12.45 -16.01
CA PRO A 154 15.63 12.74 -15.24
C PRO A 154 16.65 13.50 -16.10
N VAL A 155 17.35 14.45 -15.48
CA VAL A 155 18.53 15.13 -16.01
C VAL A 155 19.71 14.75 -15.13
N ILE A 156 20.58 13.88 -15.65
CA ILE A 156 21.77 13.42 -14.93
C ILE A 156 22.85 14.50 -15.06
N ILE A 157 23.27 15.07 -13.92
CA ILE A 157 24.34 16.06 -13.84
C ILE A 157 25.68 15.35 -13.71
N LYS A 158 25.75 14.35 -12.84
CA LYS A 158 26.97 13.58 -12.58
C LYS A 158 26.64 12.13 -12.30
N HIS A 159 27.47 11.24 -12.83
CA HIS A 159 27.50 9.83 -12.49
C HIS A 159 28.93 9.42 -12.18
N LYS A 160 29.15 8.76 -11.06
CA LYS A 160 30.43 8.16 -10.70
C LYS A 160 30.22 6.78 -10.09
N THR A 161 31.26 5.95 -10.20
CA THR A 161 31.27 4.61 -9.63
C THR A 161 32.39 4.54 -8.59
N THR A 162 32.06 4.11 -7.39
CA THR A 162 32.96 4.04 -6.23
C THR A 162 32.93 2.65 -5.60
N ASN A 163 33.92 2.34 -4.75
CA ASN A 163 33.93 1.08 -4.00
C ASN A 163 32.93 1.16 -2.83
N ALA A 164 32.07 0.16 -2.73
CA ALA A 164 31.13 -0.03 -1.63
C ALA A 164 31.66 -1.05 -0.63
N THR A 165 31.19 -0.96 0.61
CA THR A 165 31.45 -1.97 1.66
C THR A 165 30.20 -2.75 2.06
N LYS A 166 29.03 -2.23 1.70
CA LYS A 166 27.72 -2.81 2.05
C LYS A 166 26.73 -2.59 0.91
N LYS A 167 25.76 -3.50 0.82
CA LYS A 167 24.59 -3.35 -0.04
C LYS A 167 23.62 -2.32 0.52
N GLY A 168 22.78 -1.77 -0.36
CA GLY A 168 21.70 -0.87 0.01
C GLY A 168 21.61 0.35 -0.89
N LEU A 169 20.69 1.24 -0.51
CA LEU A 169 20.44 2.50 -1.18
C LEU A 169 20.62 3.66 -0.20
N THR A 170 21.13 4.78 -0.68
CA THR A 170 21.16 6.05 0.05
C THR A 170 20.59 7.14 -0.84
N VAL A 171 19.59 7.85 -0.33
CA VAL A 171 18.98 9.00 -1.01
C VAL A 171 19.18 10.22 -0.14
N SER A 172 19.69 11.30 -0.73
CA SER A 172 19.92 12.58 -0.06
C SER A 172 19.33 13.71 -0.89
N ILE A 173 18.49 14.52 -0.26
CA ILE A 173 17.90 15.71 -0.88
C ILE A 173 18.08 16.92 0.03
N THR A 174 18.13 18.10 -0.57
CA THR A 174 18.05 19.37 0.15
C THR A 174 16.66 19.97 -0.07
N LEU A 175 15.94 20.29 1.00
CA LEU A 175 14.59 20.85 0.93
C LEU A 175 14.37 21.92 2.00
N GLU A 176 13.48 22.88 1.73
CA GLU A 176 13.05 23.85 2.75
C GLU A 176 12.06 23.21 3.73
N GLY A 177 12.37 23.25 5.02
CA GLY A 177 11.57 22.66 6.09
C GLY A 177 11.50 23.54 7.33
N ASP A 178 10.56 23.22 8.23
CA ASP A 178 10.44 23.83 9.57
C ASP A 178 10.54 22.72 10.62
N TYR A 179 11.77 22.44 11.10
CA TYR A 179 12.00 21.35 12.05
C TYR A 179 11.53 21.73 13.46
N SER A 180 11.52 23.01 13.83
CA SER A 180 11.03 23.49 15.12
C SER A 180 9.60 22.98 15.39
N LYS A 181 8.75 22.99 14.36
CA LYS A 181 7.37 22.48 14.44
C LYS A 181 7.24 21.01 14.06
N ALA A 182 8.01 20.52 13.08
CA ALA A 182 7.88 19.15 12.59
C ALA A 182 8.58 18.11 13.48
N GLY A 183 9.59 18.52 14.26
CA GLY A 183 10.51 17.61 14.94
C GLY A 183 9.84 16.65 15.90
N ALA A 184 8.83 17.09 16.66
CA ALA A 184 8.06 16.21 17.53
C ALA A 184 7.36 15.08 16.74
N LYS A 185 6.67 15.43 15.65
CA LYS A 185 5.97 14.47 14.79
C LYS A 185 6.92 13.54 14.04
N ILE A 186 8.11 14.01 13.66
CA ILE A 186 9.15 13.17 13.06
C ILE A 186 9.68 12.15 14.09
N ARG A 187 9.92 12.57 15.34
CA ARG A 187 10.32 11.65 16.42
C ARG A 187 9.22 10.63 16.72
N ASP A 188 7.97 11.08 16.81
CA ASP A 188 6.80 10.19 17.00
C ASP A 188 6.71 9.18 15.86
N TYR A 189 6.94 9.60 14.61
CA TYR A 189 6.96 8.70 13.46
C TYR A 189 8.04 7.63 13.58
N VAL A 190 9.27 8.00 13.92
CA VAL A 190 10.37 7.04 14.10
C VAL A 190 10.08 6.07 15.25
N TYR A 191 9.56 6.60 16.37
CA TYR A 191 9.17 5.81 17.54
C TYR A 191 8.06 4.80 17.19
N GLN A 192 6.96 5.25 16.58
CA GLN A 192 5.83 4.39 16.24
C GLN A 192 6.16 3.41 15.11
N THR A 193 7.00 3.80 14.14
CA THR A 193 7.50 2.88 13.11
C THR A 193 8.28 1.74 13.77
N SER A 194 9.15 2.06 14.74
CA SER A 194 9.93 1.04 15.48
C SER A 194 9.03 0.08 16.29
N LEU A 195 7.84 0.51 16.70
CA LEU A 195 6.84 -0.34 17.35
C LEU A 195 6.18 -1.33 16.37
N ILE A 196 5.74 -0.86 15.19
CA ILE A 196 5.01 -1.69 14.22
C ILE A 196 5.94 -2.47 13.27
N THR A 197 7.22 -2.13 13.23
CA THR A 197 8.27 -2.92 12.57
C THR A 197 9.32 -3.35 13.60
N PRO A 198 8.97 -4.23 14.55
CA PRO A 198 9.87 -4.63 15.64
C PRO A 198 11.09 -5.42 15.15
N TYR A 199 11.12 -5.83 13.88
CA TYR A 199 12.25 -6.52 13.25
C TYR A 199 13.25 -5.55 12.58
N ALA A 200 12.95 -4.26 12.55
CA ALA A 200 13.82 -3.23 11.98
C ALA A 200 14.68 -2.55 13.05
N THR A 201 15.91 -2.21 12.68
CA THR A 201 16.73 -1.27 13.44
C THR A 201 16.63 0.10 12.78
N ILE A 202 16.20 1.12 13.53
CA ILE A 202 16.04 2.48 13.02
C ILE A 202 16.89 3.44 13.85
N THR A 203 17.78 4.17 13.18
CA THR A 203 18.58 5.24 13.77
C THR A 203 18.17 6.56 13.16
N PHE A 204 17.89 7.55 14.00
CA PHE A 204 17.59 8.92 13.60
C PHE A 204 18.57 9.88 14.26
N ASP A 205 19.40 10.52 13.42
CA ASP A 205 20.27 11.63 13.79
C ASP A 205 19.55 12.94 13.45
N ASP A 206 19.16 13.66 14.50
CA ASP A 206 18.36 14.87 14.40
C ASP A 206 19.24 16.12 14.19
N PRO A 207 18.69 17.25 13.69
CA PRO A 207 19.47 18.44 13.41
C PRO A 207 19.94 19.20 14.66
N LYS A 208 19.47 18.82 15.86
CA LYS A 208 19.95 19.33 17.16
C LYS A 208 21.12 18.51 17.71
N GLY A 209 21.52 17.44 17.01
CA GLY A 209 22.60 16.55 17.43
C GLY A 209 22.14 15.41 18.35
N GLU A 210 20.83 15.25 18.57
CA GLU A 210 20.29 14.13 19.31
C GLU A 210 20.23 12.88 18.41
N ARG A 211 20.65 11.73 18.97
CA ARG A 211 20.58 10.44 18.31
C ARG A 211 19.52 9.56 18.96
N PHE A 212 18.52 9.18 18.19
CA PHE A 212 17.50 8.20 18.57
C PHE A 212 17.84 6.86 17.91
N HIS A 213 18.08 5.83 18.71
CA HIS A 213 18.46 4.51 18.21
C HIS A 213 17.52 3.44 18.74
N TYR A 214 16.71 2.87 17.86
CA TYR A 214 15.77 1.80 18.15
C TYR A 214 16.29 0.51 17.52
N LYS A 215 16.81 -0.39 18.36
CA LYS A 215 17.27 -1.71 17.92
C LYS A 215 16.07 -2.63 17.71
N ARG A 216 16.15 -3.53 16.73
CA ARG A 216 15.16 -4.59 16.53
C ARG A 216 14.95 -5.42 17.81
N ILE A 217 13.70 -5.80 18.03
CA ILE A 217 13.18 -6.60 19.15
C ILE A 217 13.03 -8.07 18.73
N VAL A 218 12.75 -8.32 17.46
CA VAL A 218 12.58 -9.68 16.91
C VAL A 218 13.45 -9.88 15.67
N ASP A 219 13.95 -11.10 15.46
CA ASP A 219 14.75 -11.46 14.28
C ASP A 219 13.95 -12.24 13.24
N THR A 220 12.62 -12.29 13.39
CA THR A 220 11.69 -12.93 12.45
C THR A 220 10.85 -11.87 11.75
N MET A 221 10.68 -12.02 10.43
CA MET A 221 9.86 -11.15 9.61
C MET A 221 8.69 -11.95 9.00
N PRO A 222 7.51 -11.33 8.83
CA PRO A 222 6.43 -11.95 8.07
C PRO A 222 6.85 -12.26 6.63
N PRO A 223 6.27 -13.31 6.00
CA PRO A 223 6.57 -13.61 4.60
C PRO A 223 6.22 -12.43 3.68
N PRO A 224 6.98 -12.20 2.61
CA PRO A 224 6.73 -11.10 1.69
C PRO A 224 5.38 -11.31 0.96
N PRO A 225 4.61 -10.23 0.72
CA PRO A 225 3.31 -10.34 0.07
C PRO A 225 3.46 -10.76 -1.40
N THR A 226 2.61 -11.67 -1.85
CA THR A 226 2.58 -12.12 -3.26
C THR A 226 1.67 -11.24 -4.11
N ILE A 227 2.01 -11.10 -5.40
CA ILE A 227 1.11 -10.43 -6.36
C ILE A 227 -0.04 -11.38 -6.68
N ILE A 228 -1.27 -10.90 -6.51
CA ILE A 228 -2.48 -11.67 -6.84
C ILE A 228 -3.27 -11.02 -7.98
N LYS A 229 -4.20 -11.80 -8.52
CA LYS A 229 -5.23 -11.32 -9.44
C LYS A 229 -6.32 -10.57 -8.68
N PRO A 230 -6.98 -9.59 -9.30
CA PRO A 230 -8.08 -8.86 -8.65
C PRO A 230 -9.27 -9.75 -8.33
N HIS A 231 -10.01 -9.36 -7.29
CA HIS A 231 -11.29 -9.96 -6.95
C HIS A 231 -12.43 -9.36 -7.79
N PRO A 232 -13.44 -10.15 -8.20
CA PRO A 232 -14.62 -9.67 -8.93
C PRO A 232 -15.31 -8.45 -8.32
N HIS A 233 -15.56 -8.46 -7.00
CA HIS A 233 -16.26 -7.37 -6.30
C HIS A 233 -15.55 -6.00 -6.36
N GLY A 234 -14.26 -5.96 -6.70
CA GLY A 234 -13.45 -4.73 -6.68
C GLY A 234 -13.12 -4.18 -8.05
N VAL A 235 -13.73 -4.71 -9.10
CA VAL A 235 -13.41 -4.39 -10.49
C VAL A 235 -14.49 -3.49 -11.09
N ASP A 236 -14.03 -2.46 -11.80
CA ASP A 236 -14.86 -1.54 -12.57
C ASP A 236 -14.72 -1.78 -14.08
N VAL A 237 -15.54 -1.10 -14.87
CA VAL A 237 -15.58 -1.23 -16.35
C VAL A 237 -14.22 -0.93 -16.98
N GLU A 238 -13.49 0.06 -16.49
CA GLU A 238 -12.18 0.44 -17.03
C GLU A 238 -11.12 -0.63 -16.74
N THR A 239 -11.16 -1.20 -15.55
CA THR A 239 -10.31 -2.34 -15.16
C THR A 239 -10.61 -3.55 -16.05
N ILE A 240 -11.89 -3.84 -16.32
CA ILE A 240 -12.27 -4.89 -17.29
C ILE A 240 -11.72 -4.58 -18.67
N ARG A 241 -11.87 -3.34 -19.18
CA ARG A 241 -11.33 -2.94 -20.48
C ARG A 241 -9.82 -3.12 -20.57
N ARG A 242 -9.06 -2.75 -19.53
CA ARG A 242 -7.62 -2.99 -19.48
C ARG A 242 -7.28 -4.48 -19.51
N MET A 243 -7.99 -5.30 -18.75
CA MET A 243 -7.80 -6.77 -18.79
C MET A 243 -8.13 -7.35 -20.15
N ILE A 244 -9.16 -6.82 -20.82
CA ILE A 244 -9.54 -7.15 -22.18
C ILE A 244 -8.36 -6.80 -23.10
N LEU A 245 -7.87 -5.55 -23.11
CA LEU A 245 -6.69 -5.15 -23.90
C LEU A 245 -5.46 -6.03 -23.64
N ASP A 246 -5.20 -6.42 -22.39
CA ASP A 246 -4.12 -7.34 -22.02
C ASP A 246 -4.35 -8.79 -22.49
N THR A 247 -5.60 -9.21 -22.71
CA THR A 247 -5.93 -10.53 -23.31
C THR A 247 -5.90 -10.51 -24.82
N HIS A 248 -6.17 -9.36 -25.43
CA HIS A 248 -6.23 -9.26 -26.87
C HIS A 248 -4.80 -9.44 -27.36
N TYR A 249 -4.66 -10.23 -28.41
CA TYR A 249 -3.42 -10.25 -29.13
C TYR A 249 -3.22 -8.82 -29.63
N GLN A 250 -2.34 -8.05 -28.95
CA GLN A 250 -2.08 -6.67 -29.31
C GLN A 250 -1.74 -6.67 -30.79
N ILE A 251 -2.45 -5.83 -31.55
CA ILE A 251 -2.11 -5.59 -32.94
C ILE A 251 -0.61 -5.25 -32.93
N PRO A 252 0.24 -6.04 -33.61
CA PRO A 252 1.66 -5.85 -33.53
C PRO A 252 1.98 -4.40 -33.87
N VAL A 253 2.80 -3.75 -33.04
CA VAL A 253 3.26 -2.40 -33.34
C VAL A 253 3.95 -2.46 -34.69
N LEU A 254 3.52 -1.59 -35.61
CA LEU A 254 4.07 -1.47 -36.95
C LEU A 254 5.43 -0.74 -36.87
N ASP A 255 6.41 -1.41 -36.30
CA ASP A 255 7.79 -0.94 -36.26
C ASP A 255 8.62 -1.54 -37.42
N ASN A 256 9.83 -1.04 -37.58
CA ASN A 256 10.75 -1.51 -38.63
C ASN A 256 11.01 -3.02 -38.50
N ALA A 257 11.11 -3.55 -37.28
CA ALA A 257 11.37 -4.96 -37.04
C ALA A 257 10.20 -5.85 -37.49
N MET A 258 8.97 -5.43 -37.23
CA MET A 258 7.76 -6.14 -37.64
C MET A 258 7.60 -6.12 -39.16
N ILE A 259 7.89 -4.99 -39.82
CA ILE A 259 7.86 -4.89 -41.28
C ILE A 259 8.94 -5.78 -41.91
N ASP A 260 10.15 -5.80 -41.35
CA ASP A 260 11.21 -6.68 -41.84
C ASP A 260 10.83 -8.16 -41.67
N LYS A 261 10.13 -8.50 -40.59
CA LYS A 261 9.56 -9.82 -40.40
C LYS A 261 8.49 -10.16 -41.45
N VAL A 262 7.57 -9.24 -41.74
CA VAL A 262 6.55 -9.41 -42.80
C VAL A 262 7.21 -9.59 -44.17
N LYS A 263 8.20 -8.76 -44.51
CA LYS A 263 8.97 -8.87 -45.76
C LYS A 263 9.69 -10.21 -45.86
N LYS A 264 10.33 -10.67 -44.78
CA LYS A 264 11.03 -11.96 -44.73
C LYS A 264 10.08 -13.14 -44.94
N GLU A 265 8.96 -13.18 -44.23
CA GLU A 265 7.99 -14.29 -44.33
C GLU A 265 7.30 -14.33 -45.70
N LEU A 266 6.95 -13.17 -46.27
CA LEU A 266 6.39 -13.07 -47.62
C LEU A 266 7.43 -13.34 -48.72
N GLY A 267 8.73 -13.28 -48.40
CA GLY A 267 9.83 -13.48 -49.35
C GLY A 267 10.06 -12.27 -50.26
N LEU A 268 9.88 -11.06 -49.71
CA LEU A 268 10.03 -9.79 -50.41
C LEU A 268 11.49 -9.33 -50.32
N SER A 269 12.33 -9.79 -51.25
CA SER A 269 13.73 -9.34 -51.36
C SER A 269 13.81 -7.97 -52.04
N LYS A 270 14.11 -6.91 -51.29
CA LYS A 270 14.47 -5.52 -51.72
C LYS A 270 13.58 -4.81 -52.77
N LYS A 271 12.45 -5.38 -53.19
CA LYS A 271 11.47 -4.71 -54.07
C LYS A 271 10.42 -3.98 -53.22
N ASN A 272 10.26 -2.67 -53.45
CA ASN A 272 9.09 -1.93 -52.98
C ASN A 272 7.88 -2.42 -53.80
N LEU A 273 7.06 -3.28 -53.20
CA LEU A 273 5.81 -3.72 -53.78
C LEU A 273 4.70 -2.76 -53.35
N ASN A 274 3.83 -2.44 -54.30
CA ASN A 274 2.55 -1.80 -54.02
C ASN A 274 1.64 -2.74 -53.21
N PHE A 275 0.57 -2.18 -52.65
CA PHE A 275 -0.43 -2.94 -51.88
C PHE A 275 -0.88 -4.23 -52.58
N GLU A 276 -1.23 -4.17 -53.87
CA GLU A 276 -1.70 -5.32 -54.65
C GLU A 276 -0.66 -6.46 -54.73
N GLY A 277 0.61 -6.11 -54.92
CA GLY A 277 1.72 -7.08 -54.96
C GLY A 277 1.95 -7.76 -53.61
N ILE A 278 1.75 -7.04 -52.51
CA ILE A 278 1.83 -7.58 -51.14
C ILE A 278 0.69 -8.56 -50.89
N MET A 279 -0.55 -8.19 -51.23
CA MET A 279 -1.73 -9.03 -51.03
C MET A 279 -1.69 -10.33 -51.85
N THR A 280 -1.26 -10.27 -53.11
CA THR A 280 -1.12 -11.46 -53.98
C THR A 280 -0.13 -12.48 -53.41
N ARG A 281 0.98 -12.00 -52.83
CA ARG A 281 1.99 -12.87 -52.19
C ARG A 281 1.47 -13.45 -50.88
N ALA A 282 0.72 -12.66 -50.11
CA ALA A 282 0.16 -13.09 -48.86
C ALA A 282 -0.89 -14.18 -49.05
N GLU A 283 -1.72 -14.09 -50.09
CA GLU A 283 -2.70 -15.12 -50.43
C GLU A 283 -2.04 -16.47 -50.73
N LYS A 284 -0.98 -16.48 -51.54
CA LYS A 284 -0.24 -17.71 -51.88
C LYS A 284 0.46 -18.37 -50.69
N LYS A 285 0.90 -17.59 -49.70
CA LYS A 285 1.68 -18.05 -48.55
C LYS A 285 0.90 -18.10 -47.24
N TRP A 286 -0.40 -17.80 -47.26
CA TRP A 286 -1.19 -17.53 -46.06
C TRP A 286 -1.05 -18.60 -44.95
N SER A 287 -1.09 -19.88 -45.32
CA SER A 287 -0.95 -21.01 -44.41
C SER A 287 0.41 -21.10 -43.72
N SER A 288 1.47 -20.61 -44.36
CA SER A 288 2.85 -20.60 -43.82
C SER A 288 3.20 -19.36 -43.00
N LEU A 289 2.36 -18.32 -43.04
CA LEU A 289 2.59 -17.07 -42.31
C LEU A 289 2.37 -17.26 -40.81
N SER A 290 3.19 -16.59 -40.01
CA SER A 290 2.98 -16.50 -38.57
C SER A 290 1.74 -15.66 -38.24
N ARG A 291 1.12 -15.95 -37.08
CA ARG A 291 -0.06 -15.20 -36.59
C ARG A 291 0.14 -13.67 -36.59
N PRO A 292 1.27 -13.10 -36.11
CA PRO A 292 1.51 -11.65 -36.19
C PRO A 292 1.47 -11.12 -37.62
N VAL A 293 2.10 -11.81 -38.57
CA VAL A 293 2.14 -11.39 -39.97
C VAL A 293 0.76 -11.45 -40.62
N ARG A 294 -0.04 -12.48 -40.31
CA ARG A 294 -1.44 -12.58 -40.79
C ARG A 294 -2.31 -11.41 -40.30
N VAL A 295 -2.12 -10.95 -39.07
CA VAL A 295 -2.87 -9.81 -38.52
C VAL A 295 -2.51 -8.53 -39.25
N ILE A 296 -1.22 -8.29 -39.51
CA ILE A 296 -0.76 -7.10 -40.24
C ILE A 296 -1.27 -7.11 -41.68
N VAL A 297 -1.19 -8.24 -42.38
CA VAL A 297 -1.75 -8.37 -43.73
C VAL A 297 -3.27 -8.15 -43.73
N ALA A 298 -3.99 -8.65 -42.73
CA ALA A 298 -5.43 -8.41 -42.61
C ALA A 298 -5.73 -6.91 -42.45
N ILE A 299 -4.98 -6.19 -41.61
CA ILE A 299 -5.12 -4.74 -41.43
C ILE A 299 -4.77 -3.98 -42.72
N MET A 300 -3.68 -4.34 -43.39
CA MET A 300 -3.33 -3.78 -44.70
C MET A 300 -4.46 -3.95 -45.71
N SER A 301 -5.13 -5.11 -45.71
CA SER A 301 -6.27 -5.36 -46.60
C SER A 301 -7.45 -4.42 -46.36
N PHE A 302 -7.73 -4.03 -45.12
CA PHE A 302 -8.82 -3.09 -44.80
C PHE A 302 -8.44 -1.65 -45.13
N LEU A 303 -7.20 -1.26 -44.82
CA LEU A 303 -6.72 0.10 -45.04
C LEU A 303 -6.34 0.38 -46.50
N GLN A 304 -6.09 -0.66 -47.30
CA GLN A 304 -5.56 -0.58 -48.66
C GLN A 304 -4.24 0.22 -48.74
N MET A 305 -3.39 0.04 -47.72
CA MET A 305 -2.12 0.76 -47.57
C MET A 305 -0.92 -0.17 -47.80
N ASP A 306 0.17 0.40 -48.33
CA ASP A 306 1.48 -0.24 -48.43
C ASP A 306 2.32 -0.01 -47.15
N PHE A 307 3.56 -0.52 -47.12
CA PHE A 307 4.43 -0.41 -45.96
C PHE A 307 4.78 1.03 -45.57
N GLU A 308 4.92 1.96 -46.52
CA GLU A 308 5.29 3.33 -46.22
C GLU A 308 4.14 4.11 -45.57
N LYS A 309 2.91 3.88 -46.06
CA LYS A 309 1.71 4.51 -45.50
C LYS A 309 1.33 3.92 -44.14
N ILE A 310 1.40 2.59 -44.00
CA ILE A 310 1.02 1.92 -42.76
C ILE A 310 1.98 2.22 -41.59
N MET A 311 3.22 2.63 -41.87
CA MET A 311 4.17 3.11 -40.84
C MET A 311 3.78 4.45 -40.21
N LYS A 312 2.97 5.24 -40.92
CA LYS A 312 2.53 6.56 -40.48
C LYS A 312 1.22 6.52 -39.72
N ILE A 313 0.74 5.32 -39.37
CA ILE A 313 -0.50 5.18 -38.63
C ILE A 313 -0.30 4.36 -37.36
N ARG A 314 -1.19 4.59 -36.39
CA ARG A 314 -1.35 3.72 -35.23
C ARG A 314 -2.79 3.25 -35.20
N ILE A 315 -3.01 1.93 -35.17
CA ILE A 315 -4.35 1.41 -34.96
C ILE A 315 -4.77 1.70 -33.52
N ASP A 316 -5.87 2.42 -33.35
CA ASP A 316 -6.38 2.80 -32.03
C ASP A 316 -7.45 1.80 -31.55
N ASP A 317 -8.37 1.38 -32.42
CA ASP A 317 -9.46 0.47 -32.05
C ASP A 317 -10.00 -0.37 -33.23
N VAL A 318 -10.51 -1.55 -32.92
CA VAL A 318 -11.17 -2.47 -33.87
C VAL A 318 -12.52 -2.88 -33.31
N ASP A 319 -13.56 -2.12 -33.68
CA ASP A 319 -14.92 -2.38 -33.23
C ASP A 319 -15.57 -3.45 -34.12
N LEU A 320 -15.75 -4.65 -33.57
CA LEU A 320 -16.39 -5.76 -34.28
C LEU A 320 -17.92 -5.68 -34.33
N VAL A 321 -18.53 -4.88 -33.45
CA VAL A 321 -19.99 -4.70 -33.36
C VAL A 321 -20.45 -3.78 -34.47
N HIS A 322 -19.86 -2.59 -34.54
CA HIS A 322 -20.13 -1.60 -35.58
C HIS A 322 -19.35 -1.89 -36.88
N LYS A 323 -18.37 -2.82 -36.82
CA LYS A 323 -17.50 -3.21 -37.93
C LYS A 323 -16.65 -2.03 -38.41
N HIS A 324 -16.07 -1.31 -37.47
CA HIS A 324 -15.26 -0.15 -37.75
C HIS A 324 -13.82 -0.36 -37.27
N LEU A 325 -12.84 0.02 -38.11
CA LEU A 325 -11.43 0.07 -37.75
C LEU A 325 -11.03 1.54 -37.63
N THR A 326 -10.57 1.93 -36.44
CA THR A 326 -10.14 3.30 -36.14
C THR A 326 -8.63 3.36 -36.01
N TYR A 327 -8.01 4.30 -36.71
CA TYR A 327 -6.56 4.53 -36.64
C TYR A 327 -6.23 6.02 -36.56
N TRP A 328 -5.15 6.34 -35.87
CA TRP A 328 -4.53 7.65 -35.86
C TRP A 328 -3.57 7.77 -37.05
N ASP A 329 -3.76 8.76 -37.91
CA ASP A 329 -2.82 9.12 -38.95
C ASP A 329 -1.86 10.19 -38.44
N PHE A 330 -0.56 9.89 -38.33
CA PHE A 330 0.45 10.84 -37.89
C PHE A 330 0.77 11.90 -38.94
N GLY A 331 0.53 11.62 -40.23
CA GLY A 331 0.73 12.58 -41.31
C GLY A 331 -0.32 13.68 -41.29
N GLU A 332 -1.59 13.30 -41.09
CA GLU A 332 -2.72 14.24 -41.07
C GLU A 332 -3.16 14.65 -39.66
N SER A 333 -2.57 14.06 -38.62
CA SER A 333 -2.88 14.31 -37.20
C SER A 333 -4.37 14.19 -36.89
N LYS A 334 -5.02 13.16 -37.44
CA LYS A 334 -6.46 12.91 -37.26
C LYS A 334 -6.75 11.44 -37.02
N SER A 335 -7.84 11.16 -36.31
CA SER A 335 -8.39 9.81 -36.19
C SER A 335 -9.31 9.54 -37.38
N VAL A 336 -9.11 8.40 -38.05
CA VAL A 336 -9.89 7.98 -39.21
C VAL A 336 -10.54 6.64 -38.90
N THR A 337 -11.83 6.54 -39.20
CA THR A 337 -12.63 5.33 -39.02
C THR A 337 -13.02 4.78 -40.39
N ILE A 338 -12.74 3.51 -40.64
CA ILE A 338 -13.10 2.81 -41.88
C ILE A 338 -14.02 1.62 -41.62
N ASP A 339 -14.81 1.24 -42.62
CA ASP A 339 -15.67 0.07 -42.55
C ASP A 339 -14.88 -1.23 -42.76
N MET A 340 -15.23 -2.25 -41.99
CA MET A 340 -14.71 -3.62 -42.08
C MET A 340 -15.79 -4.56 -42.62
N PRO A 341 -16.00 -4.63 -43.94
CA PRO A 341 -17.02 -5.49 -44.51
C PRO A 341 -16.68 -6.97 -44.30
N LYS A 342 -17.68 -7.78 -43.93
CA LYS A 342 -17.53 -9.24 -43.76
C LYS A 342 -17.16 -9.97 -45.06
N SER A 343 -17.35 -9.33 -46.21
CA SER A 343 -16.94 -9.84 -47.52
C SER A 343 -15.43 -9.87 -47.69
N ASN A 344 -14.66 -9.11 -46.90
CA ASN A 344 -13.21 -9.16 -46.96
C ASN A 344 -12.71 -10.55 -46.49
N PRO A 345 -11.90 -11.28 -47.31
CA PRO A 345 -11.40 -12.61 -46.97
C PRO A 345 -10.64 -12.68 -45.63
N TYR A 346 -10.04 -11.57 -45.21
CA TYR A 346 -9.22 -11.47 -44.01
C TYR A 346 -10.01 -11.06 -42.75
N TYR A 347 -11.31 -10.77 -42.87
CA TYR A 347 -12.17 -10.37 -41.75
C TYR A 347 -12.13 -11.38 -40.61
N ARG A 348 -12.24 -12.68 -40.90
CA ARG A 348 -12.23 -13.73 -39.86
C ARG A 348 -10.90 -13.76 -39.08
N GLN A 349 -9.77 -13.48 -39.74
CA GLN A 349 -8.47 -13.46 -39.08
C GLN A 349 -8.39 -12.30 -38.08
N LEU A 350 -8.81 -11.10 -38.50
CA LEU A 350 -8.81 -9.92 -37.64
C LEU A 350 -9.83 -10.06 -36.51
N ALA A 351 -11.05 -10.52 -36.83
CA ALA A 351 -12.10 -10.78 -35.87
C ALA A 351 -11.69 -11.82 -34.82
N ASN A 352 -11.11 -12.96 -35.18
CA ASN A 352 -10.65 -13.95 -34.19
C ASN A 352 -9.50 -13.45 -33.31
N THR A 353 -8.73 -12.48 -33.81
CA THR A 353 -7.63 -11.86 -33.06
C THR A 353 -8.18 -10.88 -32.03
N VAL A 354 -9.21 -10.12 -32.41
CA VAL A 354 -9.86 -9.09 -31.60
C VAL A 354 -10.99 -9.62 -30.72
N GLN A 355 -11.61 -10.77 -31.02
CA GLN A 355 -12.68 -11.33 -30.18
C GLN A 355 -12.16 -11.81 -28.81
N GLY A 356 -10.87 -12.15 -28.71
CA GLY A 356 -10.26 -12.58 -27.46
C GLY A 356 -10.83 -13.88 -26.90
N GLU A 357 -10.84 -13.99 -25.57
CA GLU A 357 -11.27 -15.20 -24.87
C GLU A 357 -12.79 -15.24 -24.65
N SER A 358 -13.34 -16.41 -24.30
CA SER A 358 -14.73 -16.51 -23.83
C SER A 358 -14.90 -15.86 -22.45
N VAL A 359 -16.12 -15.45 -22.10
CA VAL A 359 -16.43 -14.90 -20.76
C VAL A 359 -15.96 -15.84 -19.66
N VAL A 360 -16.22 -17.15 -19.79
CA VAL A 360 -15.78 -18.14 -18.78
C VAL A 360 -14.25 -18.23 -18.67
N SER A 361 -13.54 -18.27 -19.79
CA SER A 361 -12.06 -18.30 -19.79
C SER A 361 -11.50 -17.02 -19.17
N PHE A 362 -12.06 -15.87 -19.54
CA PHE A 362 -11.66 -14.57 -19.03
C PHE A 362 -11.84 -14.49 -17.51
N LEU A 363 -13.01 -14.87 -16.99
CA LEU A 363 -13.30 -14.87 -15.55
C LEU A 363 -12.35 -15.79 -14.78
N THR A 364 -12.14 -17.00 -15.27
CA THR A 364 -11.27 -18.00 -14.62
C THR A 364 -9.80 -17.59 -14.64
N LYS A 365 -9.32 -16.98 -15.73
CA LYS A 365 -7.90 -16.62 -15.87
C LYS A 365 -7.55 -15.27 -15.25
N ARG A 366 -8.45 -14.30 -15.24
CA ARG A 366 -8.13 -12.91 -14.83
C ARG A 366 -8.51 -12.58 -13.40
N PHE A 367 -9.43 -13.32 -12.80
CA PHE A 367 -9.86 -13.08 -11.43
C PHE A 367 -9.35 -14.19 -10.50
N GLN A 368 -9.18 -13.82 -9.23
CA GLN A 368 -8.89 -14.80 -8.19
C GLN A 368 -10.15 -15.58 -7.79
N ARG A 369 -9.95 -16.82 -7.31
CA ARG A 369 -11.01 -17.64 -6.68
C ARG A 369 -12.24 -17.92 -7.57
N ILE A 370 -12.14 -17.75 -8.89
CA ILE A 370 -13.16 -18.20 -9.84
C ILE A 370 -12.71 -19.50 -10.50
N GLY A 371 -13.45 -20.58 -10.24
CA GLY A 371 -13.36 -21.82 -11.01
C GLY A 371 -14.35 -21.85 -12.18
N GLN A 372 -14.22 -22.85 -13.06
CA GLN A 372 -15.08 -23.00 -14.23
C GLN A 372 -16.57 -23.09 -13.86
N ALA A 373 -16.93 -23.84 -12.81
CA ALA A 373 -18.31 -23.97 -12.35
C ALA A 373 -18.89 -22.63 -11.88
N THR A 374 -18.14 -21.86 -11.09
CA THR A 374 -18.54 -20.53 -10.61
C THR A 374 -18.67 -19.54 -11.77
N ALA A 375 -17.75 -19.60 -12.75
CA ALA A 375 -17.81 -18.74 -13.93
C ALA A 375 -19.05 -18.99 -14.79
N ILE A 376 -19.48 -20.26 -14.93
CA ILE A 376 -20.70 -20.62 -15.67
C ILE A 376 -21.94 -20.10 -14.92
N LYS A 377 -22.05 -20.38 -13.61
CA LYS A 377 -23.15 -19.88 -12.77
C LYS A 377 -23.25 -18.35 -12.81
N PHE A 378 -22.11 -17.67 -12.73
CA PHE A 378 -22.05 -16.22 -12.82
C PHE A 378 -22.49 -15.72 -14.21
N ALA A 379 -22.05 -16.36 -15.29
CA ALA A 379 -22.44 -15.97 -16.64
C ALA A 379 -23.97 -16.08 -16.83
N GLU A 380 -24.58 -17.14 -16.32
CA GLU A 380 -26.04 -17.31 -16.29
C GLU A 380 -26.72 -16.20 -15.47
N PHE A 381 -26.21 -15.90 -14.28
CA PHE A 381 -26.71 -14.79 -13.43
C PHE A 381 -26.64 -13.43 -14.15
N ALA A 382 -25.55 -13.15 -14.85
CA ALA A 382 -25.36 -11.91 -15.61
C ALA A 382 -26.21 -11.87 -16.92
N GLY A 383 -26.85 -12.97 -17.29
CA GLY A 383 -27.56 -13.12 -18.57
C GLY A 383 -26.62 -13.10 -19.78
N LEU A 384 -25.39 -13.57 -19.61
CA LEU A 384 -24.37 -13.67 -20.66
C LEU A 384 -24.17 -15.13 -21.06
N LYS A 385 -24.04 -15.39 -22.37
CA LYS A 385 -23.71 -16.74 -22.84
C LYS A 385 -22.27 -17.11 -22.42
N PRO A 386 -22.02 -18.29 -21.81
CA PRO A 386 -20.69 -18.71 -21.36
C PRO A 386 -19.59 -18.63 -22.44
N ASP A 387 -19.94 -18.96 -23.68
CA ASP A 387 -19.04 -18.98 -24.84
C ASP A 387 -18.93 -17.63 -25.56
N LYS A 388 -19.69 -16.61 -25.12
CA LYS A 388 -19.60 -15.28 -25.70
C LYS A 388 -18.18 -14.73 -25.53
N ARG A 389 -17.69 -14.05 -26.56
CA ARG A 389 -16.32 -13.53 -26.62
C ARG A 389 -16.23 -12.16 -25.95
N ILE A 390 -15.26 -11.97 -25.06
CA ILE A 390 -15.16 -10.76 -24.23
C ILE A 390 -14.92 -9.50 -25.07
N GLY A 391 -14.15 -9.62 -26.16
CA GLY A 391 -13.89 -8.51 -27.10
C GLY A 391 -15.08 -8.13 -27.99
N SER A 392 -16.20 -8.86 -27.89
CA SER A 392 -17.44 -8.56 -28.62
C SER A 392 -18.52 -7.93 -27.74
N LEU A 393 -18.21 -7.66 -26.47
CA LEU A 393 -19.16 -7.02 -25.55
C LEU A 393 -19.31 -5.54 -25.90
N THR A 394 -20.56 -5.07 -25.93
CA THR A 394 -20.85 -3.64 -26.05
C THR A 394 -20.53 -2.91 -24.75
N ASN A 395 -20.47 -1.58 -24.80
CA ASN A 395 -20.27 -0.75 -23.60
C ASN A 395 -21.35 -1.00 -22.54
N GLU A 396 -22.61 -1.16 -22.96
CA GLU A 396 -23.73 -1.47 -22.06
C GLU A 396 -23.55 -2.84 -21.40
N GLU A 397 -23.11 -3.84 -22.18
CA GLU A 397 -22.86 -5.19 -21.65
C GLU A 397 -21.66 -5.23 -20.70
N LEU A 398 -20.64 -4.39 -20.92
CA LEU A 398 -19.50 -4.24 -20.00
C LEU A 398 -19.93 -3.59 -18.68
N VAL A 399 -20.81 -2.58 -18.71
CA VAL A 399 -21.40 -2.00 -17.49
C VAL A 399 -22.20 -3.06 -16.74
N LYS A 400 -23.09 -3.78 -17.44
CA LYS A 400 -23.86 -4.87 -16.86
C LYS A 400 -22.98 -5.96 -16.24
N LEU A 401 -21.88 -6.33 -16.91
CA LEU A 401 -20.90 -7.28 -16.41
C LEU A 401 -20.26 -6.77 -15.11
N SER A 402 -19.81 -5.52 -15.08
CA SER A 402 -19.22 -4.87 -13.90
C SER A 402 -20.19 -4.86 -12.71
N ASP A 403 -21.43 -4.43 -12.93
CA ASP A 403 -22.46 -4.39 -11.87
C ASP A 403 -22.80 -5.79 -11.35
N SER A 404 -22.85 -6.78 -12.26
CA SER A 404 -23.11 -8.17 -11.89
C SER A 404 -21.96 -8.74 -11.07
N LEU A 405 -20.70 -8.42 -11.41
CA LEU A 405 -19.52 -8.85 -10.66
C LEU A 405 -19.53 -8.35 -9.21
N GLN A 406 -20.11 -7.18 -8.95
CA GLN A 406 -20.22 -6.60 -7.61
C GLN A 406 -21.37 -7.19 -6.78
N LYS A 407 -22.48 -7.56 -7.42
CA LYS A 407 -23.70 -8.05 -6.74
C LYS A 407 -23.71 -9.56 -6.49
N TYR A 408 -22.89 -10.34 -7.19
CA TYR A 408 -22.88 -11.79 -7.04
C TYR A 408 -22.24 -12.22 -5.71
N GLU A 409 -23.03 -12.81 -4.82
CA GLU A 409 -22.62 -13.15 -3.44
C GLU A 409 -21.90 -14.50 -3.33
N GLU A 410 -22.04 -15.41 -4.29
CA GLU A 410 -21.41 -16.74 -4.21
C GLU A 410 -19.91 -16.74 -4.55
N PHE A 411 -19.30 -15.57 -4.77
CA PHE A 411 -17.84 -15.49 -4.87
C PHE A 411 -17.20 -15.80 -3.52
N LEU A 412 -16.20 -16.68 -3.56
CA LEU A 412 -15.37 -16.94 -2.39
C LEU A 412 -14.60 -15.68 -1.99
N SER A 413 -14.34 -15.52 -0.70
CA SER A 413 -13.53 -14.41 -0.21
C SER A 413 -12.14 -14.36 -0.88
N PRO A 414 -11.58 -13.15 -1.09
CA PRO A 414 -10.25 -12.98 -1.68
C PRO A 414 -9.16 -13.76 -0.95
N ASP A 415 -8.10 -14.12 -1.66
CA ASP A 415 -6.96 -14.83 -1.09
C ASP A 415 -6.12 -13.89 -0.20
N PRO A 416 -5.90 -14.20 1.09
CA PRO A 416 -5.10 -13.34 1.97
C PRO A 416 -3.59 -13.44 1.76
N SER A 417 -3.10 -14.33 0.89
CA SER A 417 -1.68 -14.52 0.60
C SER A 417 -0.98 -13.26 0.07
N CYS A 418 -1.73 -12.32 -0.50
CA CYS A 418 -1.22 -11.02 -0.93
C CYS A 418 -0.96 -10.03 0.21
N LEU A 419 -1.30 -10.40 1.44
CA LEU A 419 -1.10 -9.64 2.65
C LEU A 419 0.03 -10.26 3.46
N ALA A 420 0.80 -9.38 4.08
CA ALA A 420 1.82 -9.65 5.08
C ALA A 420 1.39 -8.94 6.39
N PRO A 421 0.43 -9.50 7.15
CA PRO A 421 0.16 -9.03 8.52
C PRO A 421 1.42 -9.12 9.38
N LEU A 422 1.46 -8.40 10.50
CA LEU A 422 2.64 -8.42 11.39
C LEU A 422 2.72 -9.73 12.19
N GLY A 423 1.58 -10.29 12.58
CA GLY A 423 1.45 -11.40 13.50
C GLY A 423 1.18 -10.95 14.94
N GLU A 424 0.51 -11.81 15.71
CA GLU A 424 0.22 -11.55 17.12
C GLU A 424 1.50 -11.45 17.97
N GLU A 425 2.47 -12.35 17.75
CA GLU A 425 3.68 -12.42 18.56
C GLU A 425 4.60 -11.20 18.39
N PRO A 426 4.96 -10.76 17.16
CA PRO A 426 5.80 -9.57 17.00
C PRO A 426 5.12 -8.31 17.53
N LEU A 427 3.81 -8.14 17.30
CA LEU A 427 3.03 -7.02 17.83
C LEU A 427 3.02 -7.03 19.37
N SER A 428 2.82 -8.21 19.98
CA SER A 428 2.86 -8.39 21.43
C SER A 428 4.21 -8.01 22.02
N LYS A 429 5.32 -8.47 21.42
CA LYS A 429 6.68 -8.12 21.85
C LYS A 429 6.97 -6.62 21.71
N GLY A 430 6.49 -6.00 20.63
CA GLY A 430 6.56 -4.54 20.44
C GLY A 430 5.84 -3.81 21.57
N ILE A 431 4.58 -4.16 21.86
CA ILE A 431 3.78 -3.55 22.93
C ILE A 431 4.48 -3.67 24.30
N VAL A 432 4.98 -4.86 24.64
CA VAL A 432 5.67 -5.11 25.92
C VAL A 432 6.93 -4.26 26.05
N GLN A 433 7.76 -4.21 25.01
CA GLN A 433 9.03 -3.47 25.05
C GLN A 433 8.81 -1.96 25.19
N PHE A 434 7.82 -1.41 24.47
CA PHE A 434 7.61 0.03 24.39
C PHE A 434 6.81 0.60 25.57
N PHE A 435 5.81 -0.15 26.07
CA PHE A 435 4.90 0.35 27.10
C PHE A 435 5.14 -0.25 28.49
N LYS A 436 5.84 -1.39 28.58
CA LYS A 436 6.06 -2.16 29.82
C LYS A 436 4.79 -2.25 30.70
N PRO A 437 3.69 -2.81 30.16
CA PRO A 437 2.42 -2.83 30.84
C PRO A 437 2.32 -3.96 31.87
N ASP A 438 1.41 -3.82 32.84
CA ASP A 438 1.06 -4.91 33.77
C ASP A 438 0.24 -6.00 33.06
N PHE A 439 -0.57 -5.58 32.08
CA PHE A 439 -1.41 -6.47 31.28
C PHE A 439 -1.33 -6.08 29.81
N HIS A 440 -1.24 -7.07 28.93
CA HIS A 440 -1.37 -6.87 27.50
C HIS A 440 -2.12 -8.03 26.85
N ALA A 441 -2.79 -7.76 25.73
CA ALA A 441 -3.38 -8.77 24.89
C ALA A 441 -3.39 -8.30 23.43
N VAL A 442 -3.15 -9.22 22.51
CA VAL A 442 -3.16 -8.99 21.06
C VAL A 442 -4.08 -9.99 20.38
N ILE A 443 -4.65 -9.59 19.24
CA ILE A 443 -5.39 -10.47 18.33
C ILE A 443 -5.13 -10.09 16.88
N GLN A 444 -4.92 -11.09 16.03
CA GLN A 444 -5.01 -10.99 14.57
C GLN A 444 -6.33 -11.62 14.13
N ARG A 445 -7.18 -10.85 13.46
CA ARG A 445 -8.45 -11.35 12.90
C ARG A 445 -8.21 -12.18 11.66
N SER A 446 -9.19 -13.02 11.32
CA SER A 446 -9.24 -13.65 10.00
C SER A 446 -9.34 -12.60 8.91
N ALA A 447 -8.76 -12.89 7.74
CA ALA A 447 -8.88 -12.01 6.60
C ALA A 447 -10.34 -11.82 6.19
N SER A 448 -10.68 -10.57 5.88
CA SER A 448 -11.98 -10.13 5.39
C SER A 448 -11.77 -9.35 4.09
N ALA A 449 -12.85 -8.87 3.46
CA ALA A 449 -12.75 -8.08 2.24
C ALA A 449 -13.71 -6.91 2.25
N TYR A 450 -13.30 -5.81 1.62
CA TYR A 450 -14.17 -4.67 1.36
C TYR A 450 -13.97 -4.28 -0.11
N SER A 451 -15.06 -4.09 -0.86
CA SER A 451 -14.99 -3.74 -2.30
C SER A 451 -13.97 -4.60 -3.08
N GLY A 452 -13.90 -5.91 -2.82
CA GLY A 452 -12.95 -6.84 -3.46
C GLY A 452 -11.47 -6.75 -3.03
N PHE A 453 -11.11 -5.87 -2.09
CA PHE A 453 -9.76 -5.81 -1.52
C PHE A 453 -9.68 -6.61 -0.22
N PRO A 454 -8.82 -7.65 -0.12
CA PRO A 454 -8.60 -8.35 1.14
C PRO A 454 -7.96 -7.42 2.15
N PHE A 455 -8.39 -7.54 3.41
CA PHE A 455 -7.78 -6.88 4.54
C PHE A 455 -7.73 -7.76 5.79
N VAL A 456 -6.78 -7.48 6.68
CA VAL A 456 -6.63 -8.10 7.99
C VAL A 456 -6.55 -6.99 9.04
N VAL A 457 -7.23 -7.17 10.16
CA VAL A 457 -7.17 -6.27 11.32
C VAL A 457 -6.39 -6.95 12.43
N GLU A 458 -5.37 -6.26 12.93
CA GLU A 458 -4.59 -6.62 14.09
C GLU A 458 -4.80 -5.55 15.17
N MET A 459 -5.09 -5.98 16.40
CA MET A 459 -5.27 -5.05 17.51
C MET A 459 -4.56 -5.55 18.75
N GLY A 460 -4.06 -4.61 19.55
CA GLY A 460 -3.48 -4.86 20.85
C GLY A 460 -4.02 -3.87 21.88
N ILE A 461 -4.11 -4.32 23.12
CA ILE A 461 -4.36 -3.47 24.29
C ILE A 461 -3.25 -3.65 25.30
N ALA A 462 -2.91 -2.57 26.01
CA ALA A 462 -1.93 -2.58 27.08
C ALA A 462 -2.42 -1.70 28.23
N TYR A 463 -2.32 -2.20 29.45
CA TYR A 463 -2.86 -1.56 30.65
C TYR A 463 -1.85 -1.55 31.79
N GLY A 464 -1.74 -0.41 32.49
CA GLY A 464 -0.92 -0.27 33.70
C GLY A 464 0.58 -0.14 33.42
N GLY A 465 1.41 -0.47 34.41
CA GLY A 465 2.87 -0.40 34.32
C GLY A 465 3.39 1.03 34.12
N GLN A 466 4.19 1.24 33.07
CA GLN A 466 4.76 2.56 32.74
C GLN A 466 3.85 3.43 31.85
N ILE A 467 2.62 2.98 31.58
CA ILE A 467 1.65 3.72 30.79
C ILE A 467 1.15 4.93 31.60
N PRO A 468 1.23 6.16 31.06
CA PRO A 468 0.71 7.35 31.73
C PRO A 468 -0.80 7.23 32.03
N THR A 469 -1.19 7.60 33.24
CA THR A 469 -2.60 7.76 33.61
C THR A 469 -3.18 9.03 32.97
N GLY A 470 -4.44 8.98 32.56
CA GLY A 470 -5.12 10.09 31.90
C GLY A 470 -5.86 9.62 30.66
N LYS A 471 -5.80 10.40 29.58
CA LYS A 471 -6.53 10.08 28.34
C LYS A 471 -5.99 8.80 27.70
N MET A 472 -6.90 7.87 27.42
CA MET A 472 -6.63 6.67 26.63
C MET A 472 -5.94 7.03 25.30
N THR A 473 -4.80 6.40 25.03
CA THR A 473 -3.98 6.67 23.84
C THR A 473 -4.22 5.60 22.78
N VAL A 474 -4.43 6.02 21.53
CA VAL A 474 -4.68 5.12 20.40
C VAL A 474 -3.55 5.27 19.36
N TYR A 475 -2.77 4.22 19.18
CA TYR A 475 -1.79 4.11 18.10
C TYR A 475 -2.44 3.46 16.88
N ARG A 476 -2.39 4.16 15.75
CA ARG A 476 -3.04 3.75 14.50
C ARG A 476 -2.00 3.43 13.44
N PHE A 477 -2.14 2.26 12.84
CA PHE A 477 -1.26 1.80 11.77
C PHE A 477 -2.08 1.34 10.57
N ALA A 478 -1.63 1.68 9.37
CA ALA A 478 -2.15 1.13 8.13
C ALA A 478 -0.99 0.65 7.27
N ASN A 479 -1.00 -0.62 6.84
CA ASN A 479 0.10 -1.25 6.11
C ASN A 479 1.48 -1.02 6.76
N ARG A 480 1.57 -1.11 8.10
CA ARG A 480 2.78 -0.82 8.90
C ARG A 480 3.27 0.63 8.81
N ILE A 481 2.40 1.57 8.48
CA ILE A 481 2.65 3.02 8.49
C ILE A 481 1.92 3.63 9.68
N PRO A 482 2.59 4.37 10.58
CA PRO A 482 1.92 5.11 11.66
C PRO A 482 1.11 6.29 11.11
N LEU A 483 -0.10 6.44 11.61
CA LEU A 483 -1.02 7.52 11.24
C LEU A 483 -1.04 8.57 12.37
N LEU A 484 -0.38 9.72 12.14
CA LEU A 484 -0.12 10.71 13.20
C LEU A 484 -0.98 11.98 13.16
N TYR A 485 -1.67 12.22 12.05
CA TYR A 485 -2.54 13.37 11.85
C TYR A 485 -4.01 12.93 11.75
N ASP A 486 -4.92 13.90 11.85
CA ASP A 486 -6.36 13.75 11.61
C ASP A 486 -7.08 12.62 12.39
N GLU A 487 -6.58 12.32 13.60
CA GLU A 487 -7.08 11.23 14.47
C GLU A 487 -8.59 11.25 14.68
N GLY A 488 -9.18 12.44 14.87
CA GLY A 488 -10.62 12.57 15.18
C GLY A 488 -11.56 12.11 14.07
N SER A 489 -11.06 11.90 12.86
CA SER A 489 -11.84 11.49 11.69
C SER A 489 -11.59 10.04 11.25
N ASP A 490 -10.75 9.31 11.99
CA ASP A 490 -10.35 7.94 11.70
C ASP A 490 -11.35 6.92 12.24
N VAL A 491 -11.65 5.89 11.44
CA VAL A 491 -12.57 4.80 11.79
C VAL A 491 -12.19 4.09 13.10
N VAL A 492 -10.89 3.93 13.41
CA VAL A 492 -10.45 3.30 14.65
C VAL A 492 -10.84 4.16 15.85
N VAL A 493 -10.59 5.47 15.81
CA VAL A 493 -10.89 6.39 16.91
C VAL A 493 -12.40 6.48 17.12
N GLN A 494 -13.17 6.49 16.03
CA GLN A 494 -14.62 6.42 16.10
C GLN A 494 -15.09 5.16 16.85
N VAL A 495 -14.64 3.97 16.45
CA VAL A 495 -15.03 2.70 17.09
C VAL A 495 -14.60 2.65 18.57
N VAL A 496 -13.42 3.19 18.89
CA VAL A 496 -12.90 3.26 20.26
C VAL A 496 -13.74 4.20 21.14
N ASN A 497 -14.20 5.34 20.59
CA ASN A 497 -15.04 6.30 21.31
C ASN A 497 -16.49 5.83 21.47
N GLU A 498 -17.02 5.07 20.50
CA GLU A 498 -18.36 4.44 20.58
C GLU A 498 -18.42 3.28 21.60
N MET A 499 -17.27 2.73 21.99
CA MET A 499 -17.23 1.62 22.94
C MET A 499 -17.57 2.07 24.37
N ASP A 500 -18.50 1.36 25.00
CA ASP A 500 -18.83 1.54 26.42
C ASP A 500 -17.78 0.85 27.33
N TRP A 501 -16.71 1.59 27.62
CA TRP A 501 -15.59 1.15 28.46
C TRP A 501 -15.98 0.79 29.90
N SER A 502 -17.08 1.36 30.40
CA SER A 502 -17.57 1.10 31.76
C SER A 502 -17.96 -0.37 31.96
N ARG A 503 -18.52 -1.01 30.92
CA ARG A 503 -18.85 -2.46 30.90
C ARG A 503 -17.62 -3.34 31.09
N TYR A 504 -16.45 -2.84 30.72
CA TYR A 504 -15.18 -3.55 30.83
C TYR A 504 -14.38 -3.14 32.07
N LYS A 505 -15.00 -2.42 33.02
CA LYS A 505 -14.39 -1.93 34.27
C LYS A 505 -13.22 -0.96 34.03
N VAL A 506 -13.21 -0.29 32.88
CA VAL A 506 -12.22 0.73 32.53
C VAL A 506 -12.82 2.10 32.78
N LYS A 507 -12.09 2.94 33.53
CA LYS A 507 -12.45 4.35 33.80
C LYS A 507 -11.76 5.27 32.80
N ASN A 508 -12.25 6.50 32.64
CA ASN A 508 -11.70 7.46 31.68
C ASN A 508 -10.21 7.80 31.90
N ASP A 509 -9.75 7.83 33.16
CA ASP A 509 -8.35 8.13 33.50
C ASP A 509 -7.44 6.88 33.58
N SER A 510 -7.93 5.74 33.08
CA SER A 510 -7.19 4.48 33.13
C SER A 510 -5.92 4.56 32.27
N PRO A 511 -4.79 4.00 32.75
CA PRO A 511 -3.55 3.92 31.97
C PRO A 511 -3.70 2.84 30.88
N LEU A 512 -4.44 3.16 29.82
CA LEU A 512 -4.81 2.26 28.73
C LEU A 512 -4.27 2.77 27.39
N VAL A 513 -3.56 1.87 26.70
CA VAL A 513 -3.11 2.06 25.33
C VAL A 513 -3.80 1.05 24.42
N ILE A 514 -4.25 1.51 23.27
CA ILE A 514 -4.80 0.69 22.19
C ILE A 514 -3.88 0.82 20.99
N VAL A 515 -3.48 -0.30 20.41
CA VAL A 515 -2.73 -0.38 19.16
C VAL A 515 -3.62 -1.02 18.11
N SER A 516 -3.74 -0.39 16.95
CA SER A 516 -4.54 -0.89 15.83
C SER A 516 -3.70 -0.93 14.56
N HIS A 517 -3.81 -1.99 13.79
CA HIS A 517 -3.15 -2.15 12.52
C HIS A 517 -4.10 -2.73 11.47
N ILE A 518 -4.30 -1.98 10.39
CA ILE A 518 -5.12 -2.40 9.25
C ILE A 518 -4.18 -2.71 8.09
N CYS A 519 -4.21 -3.95 7.63
CA CYS A 519 -3.37 -4.47 6.56
C CYS A 519 -4.24 -4.77 5.34
N SER A 520 -3.92 -4.21 4.17
CA SER A 520 -4.69 -4.41 2.93
C SER A 520 -3.85 -4.16 1.67
N THR A 521 -4.26 -4.72 0.53
CA THR A 521 -3.67 -4.35 -0.78
C THR A 521 -3.97 -2.89 -1.16
N ARG A 522 -5.09 -2.36 -0.66
CA ARG A 522 -5.49 -0.96 -0.78
C ARG A 522 -6.09 -0.52 0.55
N ILE A 523 -5.59 0.55 1.14
CA ILE A 523 -6.21 1.15 2.33
C ILE A 523 -7.13 2.28 1.85
N PRO A 524 -8.39 2.36 2.32
CA PRO A 524 -9.31 3.39 1.91
C PRO A 524 -9.02 4.68 2.69
N TYR A 525 -7.95 5.40 2.36
CA TYR A 525 -7.64 6.67 3.02
C TYR A 525 -8.67 7.76 2.64
N LYS A 526 -9.03 8.65 3.59
CA LYS A 526 -9.91 9.81 3.27
C LYS A 526 -9.17 10.91 2.51
N THR A 527 -7.85 11.01 2.71
CA THR A 527 -6.98 12.02 2.10
C THR A 527 -5.82 11.38 1.34
N VAL A 528 -5.27 12.11 0.35
CA VAL A 528 -4.06 11.67 -0.39
C VAL A 528 -2.84 11.56 0.52
N GLY A 529 -2.81 12.35 1.61
CA GLY A 529 -1.75 12.34 2.61
C GLY A 529 -1.67 11.07 3.46
N LYS A 530 -2.63 10.13 3.33
CA LYS A 530 -2.67 8.85 4.06
C LYS A 530 -2.68 8.98 5.60
N GLU A 531 -3.42 9.94 6.14
CA GLU A 531 -3.40 10.22 7.59
C GLU A 531 -4.53 9.54 8.39
N ASN A 532 -5.60 9.13 7.70
CA ASN A 532 -6.80 8.57 8.32
C ASN A 532 -7.49 7.56 7.39
N VAL A 533 -8.06 6.53 7.99
CA VAL A 533 -8.80 5.48 7.27
C VAL A 533 -10.28 5.82 7.23
N ALA A 534 -10.90 5.61 6.06
CA ALA A 534 -12.31 5.83 5.84
C ALA A 534 -13.19 4.80 6.55
N ASP A 535 -14.38 5.25 6.90
CA ASP A 535 -15.49 4.52 7.50
C ASP A 535 -16.13 3.58 6.45
N ARG A 536 -15.50 2.42 6.27
CA ARG A 536 -16.10 1.30 5.52
C ARG A 536 -16.79 0.35 6.50
N PRO A 537 -18.08 -0.01 6.30
CA PRO A 537 -18.82 -0.85 7.24
C PRO A 537 -18.13 -2.18 7.57
N GLU A 538 -17.48 -2.80 6.58
CA GLU A 538 -16.78 -4.07 6.74
C GLU A 538 -15.54 -3.93 7.63
N ILE A 539 -14.77 -2.85 7.45
CA ILE A 539 -13.58 -2.55 8.25
C ILE A 539 -14.00 -2.20 9.68
N GLU A 540 -15.00 -1.32 9.84
CA GLU A 540 -15.54 -0.90 11.13
C GLU A 540 -16.03 -2.09 11.96
N LYS A 541 -16.78 -3.01 11.32
CA LYS A 541 -17.27 -4.23 11.96
C LYS A 541 -16.12 -5.09 12.49
N GLU A 542 -15.07 -5.33 11.70
CA GLU A 542 -13.94 -6.15 12.14
C GLU A 542 -13.11 -5.49 13.24
N ILE A 543 -12.90 -4.17 13.19
CA ILE A 543 -12.26 -3.41 14.28
C ILE A 543 -13.07 -3.54 15.56
N ARG A 544 -14.40 -3.37 15.49
CA ARG A 544 -15.29 -3.48 16.65
C ARG A 544 -15.23 -4.87 17.28
N LEU A 545 -15.25 -5.93 16.46
CA LEU A 545 -15.15 -7.32 16.93
C LEU A 545 -13.80 -7.62 17.58
N ALA A 546 -12.70 -7.14 16.99
CA ALA A 546 -11.36 -7.28 17.55
C ALA A 546 -11.24 -6.55 18.90
N LEU A 547 -11.70 -5.30 18.96
CA LEU A 547 -11.65 -4.50 20.18
C LEU A 547 -12.50 -5.11 21.29
N GLN A 548 -13.72 -5.58 20.99
CA GLN A 548 -14.58 -6.27 21.98
C GLN A 548 -13.93 -7.55 22.53
N PHE A 549 -13.23 -8.30 21.68
CA PHE A 549 -12.49 -9.49 22.13
C PHE A 549 -11.39 -9.13 23.12
N LEU A 550 -10.61 -8.10 22.84
CA LEU A 550 -9.55 -7.62 23.73
C LEU A 550 -10.12 -7.03 25.02
N ALA A 551 -11.19 -6.23 24.94
CA ALA A 551 -11.85 -5.62 26.08
C ALA A 551 -12.41 -6.68 27.06
N ARG A 552 -12.90 -7.83 26.55
CA ARG A 552 -13.28 -8.97 27.40
C ARG A 552 -12.10 -9.56 28.17
N LYS A 553 -10.93 -9.71 27.53
CA LYS A 553 -9.71 -10.18 28.21
C LYS A 553 -9.26 -9.19 29.30
N LEU A 554 -9.32 -7.89 29.01
CA LEU A 554 -9.02 -6.85 29.99
C LEU A 554 -9.99 -6.88 31.17
N SER A 555 -11.29 -7.02 30.90
CA SER A 555 -12.30 -7.10 31.95
C SER A 555 -12.06 -8.26 32.91
N ALA A 556 -11.62 -9.42 32.39
CA ALA A 556 -11.23 -10.56 33.23
C ALA A 556 -10.04 -10.21 34.14
N TYR A 557 -9.00 -9.56 33.60
CA TYR A 557 -7.85 -9.08 34.37
C TYR A 557 -8.26 -8.05 35.45
N MET A 558 -9.06 -7.04 35.07
CA MET A 558 -9.56 -6.01 35.99
C MET A 558 -10.44 -6.60 37.09
N SER A 559 -11.18 -7.68 36.80
CA SER A 559 -11.99 -8.37 37.79
C SER A 559 -11.13 -9.07 38.85
N LYS A 560 -10.07 -9.77 38.42
CA LYS A 560 -9.12 -10.42 39.34
C LYS A 560 -8.42 -9.39 40.23
N ARG A 561 -7.91 -8.31 39.62
CA ARG A 561 -7.26 -7.21 40.36
C ARG A 561 -8.21 -6.54 41.36
N GLY A 562 -9.46 -6.30 40.95
CA GLY A 562 -10.47 -5.74 41.86
C GLY A 562 -10.80 -6.64 43.05
N GLN A 563 -10.81 -7.97 42.86
CA GLN A 563 -10.98 -8.93 43.95
C GLN A 563 -9.81 -8.88 44.94
N ALA A 564 -8.58 -8.91 44.44
CA ALA A 564 -7.37 -8.80 45.27
C ALA A 564 -7.34 -7.48 46.06
N GLU A 565 -7.71 -6.35 45.45
CA GLU A 565 -7.79 -5.06 46.15
C GLU A 565 -8.87 -5.05 47.26
N ILE A 566 -10.01 -5.70 47.03
CA ILE A 566 -11.08 -5.83 48.04
C ILE A 566 -10.62 -6.72 49.20
N GLU A 567 -9.96 -7.84 48.90
CA GLU A 567 -9.42 -8.75 49.91
C GLU A 567 -8.36 -8.07 50.77
N LYS A 568 -7.48 -7.29 50.15
CA LYS A 568 -6.48 -6.48 50.86
C LYS A 568 -7.11 -5.42 51.76
N LYS A 569 -8.12 -4.69 51.27
CA LYS A 569 -8.88 -3.70 52.08
C LYS A 569 -9.59 -4.39 53.25
N ARG A 570 -10.19 -5.56 52.99
CA ARG A 570 -10.87 -6.36 54.01
C ARG A 570 -9.90 -6.86 55.07
N SER A 571 -8.73 -7.34 54.68
CA SER A 571 -7.65 -7.76 55.60
C SER A 571 -7.17 -6.57 56.46
N ASN A 572 -6.90 -5.41 55.85
CA ASN A 572 -6.50 -4.20 56.58
C ASN A 572 -7.57 -3.74 57.59
N LEU A 573 -8.85 -3.78 57.20
CA LEU A 573 -9.98 -3.49 58.09
C LEU A 573 -10.00 -4.46 59.28
N TYR A 574 -9.86 -5.75 59.00
CA TYR A 574 -9.81 -6.77 60.05
C TYR A 574 -8.63 -6.58 60.99
N GLN A 575 -7.44 -6.28 60.48
CA GLN A 575 -6.27 -6.00 61.31
C GLN A 575 -6.48 -4.83 62.28
N LYS A 576 -7.24 -3.80 61.86
CA LYS A 576 -7.55 -2.65 62.70
C LYS A 576 -8.65 -2.93 63.73
N TYR A 577 -9.71 -3.64 63.35
CA TYR A 577 -10.92 -3.77 64.17
C TYR A 577 -11.00 -5.04 65.02
N LEU A 578 -10.39 -6.17 64.60
CA LEU A 578 -10.42 -7.41 65.40
C LEU A 578 -9.85 -7.25 66.82
N PRO A 579 -8.72 -6.54 67.04
CA PRO A 579 -8.21 -6.31 68.39
C PRO A 579 -9.20 -5.55 69.28
N LEU A 580 -9.84 -4.51 68.73
CA LEU A 580 -10.84 -3.71 69.45
C LEU A 580 -12.08 -4.53 69.80
N ILE A 581 -12.57 -5.35 68.86
CA ILE A 581 -13.71 -6.24 69.10
C ILE A 581 -13.36 -7.28 70.18
N ALA A 582 -12.16 -7.86 70.14
CA ALA A 582 -11.71 -8.82 71.14
C ALA A 582 -11.65 -8.18 72.53
N GLN A 583 -11.13 -6.95 72.63
CA GLN A 583 -11.09 -6.18 73.87
C GLN A 583 -12.50 -5.91 74.42
N PHE A 584 -13.37 -5.29 73.63
CA PHE A 584 -14.73 -4.93 74.07
C PHE A 584 -15.58 -6.15 74.42
N ALA A 585 -15.45 -7.25 73.68
CA ALA A 585 -16.15 -8.50 73.99
C ALA A 585 -15.68 -9.11 75.32
N THR A 586 -14.39 -8.95 75.66
CA THR A 586 -13.80 -9.44 76.92
C THR A 586 -14.31 -8.63 78.11
N GLU A 587 -14.33 -7.29 77.96
CA GLU A 587 -14.88 -6.35 78.95
C GLU A 587 -16.38 -6.62 79.20
N LEU A 588 -17.19 -6.76 78.14
CA LEU A 588 -18.63 -7.00 78.25
C LEU A 588 -18.96 -8.34 78.91
N ALA A 589 -18.16 -9.38 78.63
CA ALA A 589 -18.36 -10.72 79.19
C ALA A 589 -17.83 -10.87 80.62
N GLY A 590 -17.21 -9.83 81.20
CA GLY A 590 -16.59 -9.87 82.53
C GLY A 590 -15.42 -10.86 82.62
N LYS A 591 -14.76 -11.17 81.50
CA LYS A 591 -13.63 -12.12 81.45
C LYS A 591 -12.30 -11.37 81.45
N THR A 592 -11.23 -12.07 81.83
CA THR A 592 -9.86 -11.50 81.85
C THR A 592 -9.00 -11.91 80.65
N LYS A 593 -9.45 -12.91 79.87
CA LYS A 593 -8.71 -13.43 78.73
C LYS A 593 -9.41 -13.10 77.42
N GLU A 594 -8.69 -12.43 76.53
CA GLU A 594 -9.16 -12.11 75.19
C GLU A 594 -9.33 -13.37 74.31
N PRO A 595 -10.34 -13.37 73.42
CA PRO A 595 -10.44 -14.35 72.35
C PRO A 595 -9.17 -14.38 71.49
N ASP A 596 -8.78 -15.56 70.99
CA ASP A 596 -7.59 -15.70 70.13
C ASP A 596 -7.87 -15.18 68.70
N TYR A 597 -7.87 -13.86 68.55
CA TYR A 597 -8.02 -13.18 67.27
C TYR A 597 -6.73 -13.24 66.42
N LYS A 598 -5.58 -13.60 67.02
CA LYS A 598 -4.29 -13.68 66.32
C LYS A 598 -4.25 -14.84 65.33
N LYS A 599 -4.92 -15.96 65.65
CA LYS A 599 -5.07 -17.07 64.71
C LYS A 599 -5.87 -16.67 63.46
N ILE A 600 -6.95 -15.92 63.64
CA ILE A 600 -7.81 -15.42 62.55
C ILE A 600 -7.03 -14.47 61.63
N LEU A 601 -6.21 -13.58 62.20
CA LEU A 601 -5.36 -12.67 61.43
C LEU A 601 -4.28 -13.42 60.63
N LYS A 602 -3.75 -14.52 61.17
CA LYS A 602 -2.73 -15.34 60.51
C LYS A 602 -3.29 -16.06 59.28
N ASP A 603 -4.50 -16.63 59.41
CA ASP A 603 -5.22 -17.30 58.32
C ASP A 603 -5.70 -16.32 57.23
N LEU A 604 -6.02 -15.07 57.61
CA LEU A 604 -6.37 -14.01 56.66
C LEU A 604 -5.16 -13.55 55.83
N ASN A 605 -3.99 -13.40 56.44
CA ASN A 605 -2.78 -12.98 55.74
C ASN A 605 -2.27 -14.03 54.75
N THR A 606 -2.40 -15.33 55.07
CA THR A 606 -2.00 -16.41 54.14
C THR A 606 -2.84 -16.43 52.88
N ASN A 607 -4.14 -16.10 52.97
CA ASN A 607 -5.02 -16.04 51.79
C ASN A 607 -4.72 -14.84 50.88
N VAL A 608 -4.21 -13.73 51.42
CA VAL A 608 -3.85 -12.55 50.62
C VAL A 608 -2.57 -12.79 49.82
N GLU A 609 -1.56 -13.45 50.40
CA GLU A 609 -0.31 -13.78 49.68
C GLU A 609 -0.55 -14.70 48.48
N VAL A 610 -1.49 -15.65 48.59
CA VAL A 610 -1.86 -16.56 47.49
C VAL A 610 -2.67 -15.85 46.38
N SER A 611 -3.30 -14.71 46.69
CA SER A 611 -4.08 -13.92 45.72
C SER A 611 -3.25 -12.90 44.91
N GLU A 612 -2.02 -12.62 45.35
CA GLU A 612 -1.09 -11.69 44.68
C GLU A 612 -0.17 -12.39 43.65
N GLU A 613 -0.05 -13.72 43.69
CA GLU A 613 0.55 -14.56 42.62
C GLU A 613 -0.43 -14.87 41.48
#